data_AF-R9IEY3-F1
#
_entry.id   AF-R9IEY3-F1
#
_cell.length_a   1.000
_cell.length_b   1.000
_cell.length_c   1.000
_cell.angle_alpha   90.00
_cell.angle_beta   90.00
_cell.angle_gamma   90.00
#
_symmetry.space_group_name_H-M   'P 1'
#
loop_
_entity.id
_entity.type
_entity.pdbx_description
1 polymer ?
#
loop_
_entity_poly.entity_id
_entity_poly.type
_entity_poly.pdbx_seq_one_letter_code
_entity_poly.pdbx_strand_id
1 'polypeptide(L)' 'MKKRQWNVEHDCDGEDGTPSVWSLKIADKQYYWIDAAPDNTFNVIDTDGKTVLKNCRSLRSAKRWVAVYLL' A
#
# COMPACT_ATOMS: atom_id res chain seq x y z
N MET A 1 -15.25 -12.69 9.86
CA MET A 1 -14.18 -12.44 8.88
C MET A 1 -12.98 -11.84 9.60
N LYS A 2 -11.76 -12.35 9.38
CA LYS A 2 -10.55 -11.81 9.99
C LYS A 2 -10.25 -10.44 9.35
N LYS A 3 -10.08 -9.39 10.15
CA LYS A 3 -9.76 -8.05 9.64
C LYS A 3 -8.38 -8.10 8.99
N ARG A 4 -8.31 -7.83 7.68
CA ARG A 4 -7.02 -7.73 6.97
C ARG A 4 -6.25 -6.53 7.53
N GLN A 5 -4.97 -6.72 7.84
CA GLN A 5 -4.12 -5.72 8.47
C GLN A 5 -3.03 -5.29 7.48
N TRP A 6 -2.83 -3.98 7.37
CA TRP A 6 -1.72 -3.41 6.63
C TRP A 6 -0.43 -3.54 7.46
N ASN A 7 0.63 -4.04 6.84
CA ASN A 7 1.96 -4.05 7.41
C ASN A 7 2.74 -2.82 6.92
N VAL A 8 3.69 -2.36 7.73
CA VAL A 8 4.66 -1.33 7.36
C VAL A 8 5.96 -2.06 7.00
N GLU A 9 6.52 -1.74 5.85
CA GLU A 9 7.73 -2.40 5.33
C GLU A 9 8.95 -1.53 5.62
N HIS A 10 9.57 -1.77 6.78
CA HIS A 10 10.62 -0.91 7.32
C HIS A 10 11.94 -0.94 6.54
N ASP A 11 12.14 -1.93 5.68
CA ASP A 11 13.32 -2.02 4.79
C ASP A 11 13.35 -0.91 3.73
N CYS A 12 12.23 -0.19 3.55
CA CYS A 12 12.09 0.90 2.59
C CYS A 12 11.95 2.28 3.25
N ASP A 13 12.08 2.37 4.58
CA ASP A 13 11.91 3.65 5.28
C ASP A 13 12.94 4.69 4.79
N GLY A 14 12.55 5.96 4.84
CA GLY A 14 13.45 7.07 4.56
C GLY A 14 14.60 7.14 5.58
N GLU A 15 15.61 7.96 5.30
CA GLU A 15 16.77 8.16 6.20
C GLU A 15 16.36 8.64 7.61
N ASP A 16 15.20 9.29 7.73
CA ASP A 16 14.59 9.76 8.97
C ASP A 16 13.71 8.71 9.67
N GLY A 17 13.62 7.50 9.12
CA GLY A 17 12.73 6.44 9.58
C GLY A 17 11.26 6.64 9.19
N THR A 18 10.96 7.56 8.27
CA THR A 18 9.59 7.76 7.79
C THR A 18 9.17 6.58 6.90
N PRO A 19 8.05 5.90 7.22
CA PRO A 19 7.59 4.81 6.38
C PRO A 19 7.16 5.25 4.99
N SER A 20 7.59 4.48 3.99
CA SER A 20 7.31 4.77 2.58
C SER A 20 6.49 3.67 1.90
N VAL A 21 6.47 2.45 2.45
CA VAL A 21 5.80 1.29 1.83
C VAL A 21 4.92 0.55 2.82
N TRP A 22 3.74 0.13 2.36
CA TRP A 22 2.81 -0.70 3.12
C TRP A 22 2.32 -1.88 2.29
N SER A 23 2.23 -3.07 2.91
CA SER A 23 1.71 -4.27 2.26
C SER A 23 0.40 -4.75 2.89
N LEU A 24 -0.43 -5.40 2.08
CA LEU A 24 -1.64 -6.10 2.53
C LEU A 24 -1.67 -7.51 1.96
N LYS A 25 -1.43 -8.51 2.81
CA LYS A 25 -1.55 -9.92 2.42
C LYS A 25 -3.01 -10.28 2.15
N ILE A 26 -3.31 -10.72 0.93
CA ILE A 26 -4.67 -11.16 0.54
C ILE A 26 -4.78 -12.68 0.37
N ALA A 27 -3.68 -13.35 0.01
CA ALA A 27 -3.56 -14.80 -0.09
C ALA A 27 -2.09 -15.24 0.14
N ASP A 28 -1.79 -16.53 -0.02
CA ASP A 28 -0.40 -16.97 0.06
C ASP A 28 0.43 -16.33 -1.06
N LYS A 29 1.53 -15.68 -0.68
CA LYS A 29 2.44 -14.93 -1.57
C LYS A 29 1.76 -13.86 -2.45
N GLN A 30 0.55 -13.43 -2.12
CA GLN A 30 -0.18 -12.40 -2.87
C GLN A 30 -0.48 -11.20 -1.98
N TYR A 31 -0.04 -10.02 -2.44
CA TYR A 31 -0.07 -8.78 -1.68
C TYR A 31 -0.52 -7.62 -2.57
N TYR A 32 -1.34 -6.73 -2.03
CA TYR A 32 -1.41 -5.36 -2.55
C TYR A 32 -0.38 -4.50 -1.84
N TRP A 33 0.13 -3.48 -2.53
CA TRP A 33 1.11 -2.55 -1.97
C TRP A 33 0.59 -1.12 -2.03
N ILE A 34 1.10 -0.29 -1.13
CA ILE A 34 0.98 1.16 -1.21
C ILE A 34 2.38 1.75 -1.08
N ASP A 35 2.77 2.57 -2.03
CA ASP A 35 4.07 3.27 -2.01
C ASP A 35 3.83 4.78 -1.92
N ALA A 36 4.55 5.45 -1.02
CA ALA A 36 4.66 6.89 -0.99
C ALA A 36 5.48 7.37 -2.19
N ALA A 37 4.96 8.32 -2.93
CA ALA A 37 5.61 8.91 -4.09
C ALA A 37 6.24 10.27 -3.74
N PRO A 38 7.25 10.74 -4.51
CA PRO A 38 7.95 12.00 -4.26
C PRO A 38 7.05 13.25 -4.24
N ASP A 39 5.87 13.18 -4.85
CA ASP A 39 4.88 14.25 -4.90
C ASP A 39 3.91 14.25 -3.69
N ASN A 40 4.27 13.55 -2.61
CA ASN A 40 3.46 13.37 -1.39
C ASN A 40 2.12 12.67 -1.64
N THR A 41 2.05 11.83 -2.67
CA THR A 41 0.90 10.96 -2.95
C THR A 41 1.22 9.51 -2.62
N PHE A 42 0.20 8.65 -2.76
CA PHE A 42 0.25 7.24 -2.41
C PHE A 42 -0.27 6.40 -3.58
N ASN A 43 0.60 5.59 -4.16
CA ASN A 43 0.27 4.67 -5.26
C ASN A 43 -0.19 3.35 -4.70
N VAL A 44 -1.42 2.93 -5.03
CA VAL A 44 -1.90 1.56 -4.83
C VAL A 44 -1.36 0.72 -5.98
N ILE A 45 -0.63 -0.34 -5.66
CA ILE A 45 0.03 -1.23 -6.63
C ILE A 45 -0.63 -2.61 -6.56
N ASP A 46 -0.86 -3.19 -7.74
CA ASP A 46 -1.46 -4.51 -7.91
C ASP A 46 -0.55 -5.64 -7.38
N THR A 47 -1.09 -6.86 -7.38
CA THR A 47 -0.43 -8.07 -6.92
C THR A 47 0.75 -8.52 -7.78
N ASP A 48 0.95 -7.91 -8.95
CA ASP A 48 2.15 -8.06 -9.77
C ASP A 48 3.36 -7.24 -9.25
N GLY A 49 3.14 -6.39 -8.23
CA GLY A 49 4.15 -5.52 -7.64
C GLY A 49 4.63 -4.39 -8.54
N LYS A 50 3.93 -4.10 -9.65
CA LYS A 50 4.38 -3.14 -10.67
C LYS A 50 3.28 -2.21 -11.14
N THR A 51 2.07 -2.70 -11.32
CA THR A 51 0.98 -1.94 -11.93
C THR A 51 0.37 -1.00 -10.91
N VAL A 52 0.47 0.33 -11.16
CA VAL A 52 -0.23 1.33 -10.35
C VAL A 52 -1.71 1.35 -10.72
N LEU A 53 -2.56 0.91 -9.78
CA LEU A 53 -4.01 0.87 -9.94
C LEU A 53 -4.66 2.21 -9.63
N LYS A 54 -4.12 2.94 -8.64
CA LYS A 54 -4.68 4.22 -8.21
C LYS A 54 -3.64 5.08 -7.50
N ASN A 55 -3.55 6.35 -7.87
CA ASN A 55 -2.87 7.37 -7.08
C ASN A 55 -3.85 8.10 -6.14
N CYS A 56 -3.45 8.31 -4.89
CA CYS A 56 -4.27 8.87 -3.82
C CYS A 56 -3.52 9.96 -3.05
N ARG A 57 -4.22 11.01 -2.61
CA ARG A 57 -3.62 12.14 -1.86
C ARG A 57 -3.24 11.85 -0.41
N SER A 58 -3.65 10.69 0.13
CA SER A 58 -3.31 10.28 1.50
C SER A 58 -3.29 8.76 1.63
N LEU A 59 -2.47 8.25 2.56
CA LEU A 59 -2.44 6.84 2.91
C LEU A 59 -3.83 6.31 3.30
N ARG A 60 -4.60 7.10 4.05
CA ARG A 60 -5.97 6.75 4.44
C ARG A 60 -6.88 6.56 3.23
N SER A 61 -6.80 7.44 2.22
CA SER A 61 -7.58 7.30 1.00
C SER A 61 -7.16 6.09 0.17
N ALA A 62 -5.85 5.78 0.09
CA ALA A 62 -5.35 4.59 -0.61
C ALA A 62 -5.87 3.30 0.06
N LYS A 63 -5.72 3.18 1.39
CA LYS A 63 -6.24 2.04 2.18
C LYS A 63 -7.76 1.88 2.03
N ARG A 64 -8.51 2.99 2.01
CA ARG A 64 -9.97 2.96 1.77
C ARG A 64 -10.29 2.49 0.35
N TRP A 65 -9.55 2.94 -0.65
CA TRP A 65 -9.78 2.57 -2.04
C TRP A 65 -9.61 1.06 -2.24
N VAL A 66 -8.52 0.48 -1.71
CA VAL A 66 -8.31 -0.99 -1.72
C VAL A 66 -9.49 -1.72 -1.09
N ALA A 67 -9.95 -1.26 0.09
CA ALA A 67 -11.06 -1.90 0.80
C ALA A 67 -12.42 -1.79 0.10
N VAL A 68 -12.62 -0.81 -0.78
CA VAL A 68 -13.90 -0.60 -1.49
C VAL A 68 -13.91 -1.30 -2.84
N TYR A 69 -12.78 -1.37 -3.52
CA TYR A 69 -12.71 -1.80 -4.92
C TYR A 69 -12.01 -3.14 -5.15
N LEU A 70 -11.20 -3.63 -4.20
CA LEU A 70 -10.37 -4.84 -4.38
C LEU A 70 -10.63 -5.95 -3.35
N LEU A 71 -11.37 -5.68 -2.26
CA LEU A 71 -11.61 -6.63 -1.15
C LEU A 71 -13.10 -6.88 -0.96
#